data_AF-A0A4W5NBT8-F1
#
_entry.id   AF-A0A4W5NBT8-F1
#
_cell.length_a   1.000
_cell.length_b   1.000
_cell.length_c   1.000
_cell.angle_alpha   90.00
_cell.angle_beta   90.00
_cell.angle_gamma   90.00
#
_symmetry.space_group_name_H-M   'P 1'
#
loop_
_entity.id
_entity.type
_entity.pdbx_description
1 polymer ?
#
loop_
_entity_poly.entity_id
_entity_poly.type
_entity_poly.pdbx_seq_one_letter_code
_entity_poly.pdbx_strand_id
1 'polypeptide(L)'
;MNSAEQTVTWLITLGVLESPKKTISDPEAFLQTSLKDGVVLCRLLERLSPGSMDKIYQEPKNDGECLSNIKEFLKGCTSFRVELFEPSDLLLGLNFSKILSSLVALNKVTADIGVGSDSVCARHSSAHRIKSFESLASQSSLGRSSKLLQNQFRSLVRHT
;
A
#
# COMPACT_ATOMS: atom_id res chain seq x y z
N MET A 1 -11.91 -3.70 -19.26
CA MET A 1 -11.84 -4.25 -17.89
C MET A 1 -13.01 -3.68 -17.13
N ASN A 2 -13.87 -4.54 -16.60
CA ASN A 2 -15.01 -4.10 -15.80
C ASN A 2 -14.54 -3.68 -14.39
N SER A 3 -15.40 -2.98 -13.65
CA SER A 3 -15.05 -2.49 -12.32
C SER A 3 -14.67 -3.61 -11.34
N ALA A 4 -15.33 -4.77 -11.41
CA ALA A 4 -15.06 -5.90 -10.53
C ALA A 4 -13.67 -6.52 -10.78
N GLU A 5 -13.29 -6.74 -12.04
CA GLU A 5 -11.95 -7.19 -12.44
C GLU A 5 -10.86 -6.22 -11.99
N GLN A 6 -11.11 -4.91 -12.13
CA GLN A 6 -10.20 -3.87 -11.66
C GLN A 6 -10.03 -3.92 -10.14
N THR A 7 -11.13 -4.08 -9.40
CA THR A 7 -11.10 -4.22 -7.94
C THR A 7 -10.34 -5.48 -7.52
N VAL A 8 -10.58 -6.63 -8.16
CA VAL A 8 -9.80 -7.87 -7.89
C VAL A 8 -8.30 -7.62 -8.08
N THR A 9 -7.93 -7.02 -9.20
CA THR A 9 -6.52 -6.74 -9.53
C THR A 9 -5.90 -5.77 -8.53
N TRP A 10 -6.65 -4.74 -8.13
CA TRP A 10 -6.21 -3.76 -7.14
C TRP A 10 -5.94 -4.41 -5.78
N LEU A 11 -6.85 -5.25 -5.29
CA LEU A 11 -6.69 -5.97 -4.02
C LEU A 11 -5.48 -6.93 -4.04
N ILE A 12 -5.26 -7.62 -5.16
CA ILE A 12 -4.08 -8.49 -5.34
C ILE A 12 -2.80 -7.66 -5.37
N THR A 13 -2.80 -6.53 -6.08
CA THR A 13 -1.62 -5.64 -6.19
C THR A 13 -1.23 -5.06 -4.82
N LEU A 14 -2.21 -4.77 -3.97
CA LEU A 14 -1.97 -4.34 -2.58
C LEU A 14 -1.54 -5.48 -1.65
N GLY A 15 -1.57 -6.72 -2.11
CA GLY A 15 -1.18 -7.91 -1.35
C GLY A 15 -2.20 -8.34 -0.29
N VAL A 16 -3.44 -7.84 -0.35
CA VAL A 16 -4.48 -8.14 0.65
C VAL A 16 -5.40 -9.28 0.23
N LEU A 17 -5.42 -9.61 -1.06
CA LEU A 17 -6.17 -10.71 -1.64
C LEU A 17 -5.22 -11.65 -2.39
N GLU A 18 -5.40 -12.95 -2.21
CA GLU A 18 -4.60 -13.95 -2.92
C GLU A 18 -4.96 -13.99 -4.42
N SER A 19 -3.94 -14.19 -5.25
CA SER A 19 -4.16 -14.38 -6.68
C SER A 19 -4.94 -15.69 -6.92
N PRO A 20 -6.03 -15.66 -7.71
CA PRO A 20 -6.83 -16.85 -7.97
C PRO A 20 -6.00 -17.89 -8.75
N LYS A 21 -6.09 -19.16 -8.35
CA LYS A 21 -5.37 -20.27 -9.00
C LYS A 21 -5.88 -20.58 -10.42
N LYS A 22 -7.09 -20.14 -10.74
CA LYS A 22 -7.79 -20.36 -12.02
C LYS A 22 -8.45 -19.06 -12.46
N THR A 23 -8.78 -18.98 -13.75
CA THR A 23 -9.54 -17.86 -14.30
C THR A 23 -10.85 -17.68 -13.52
N ILE A 24 -11.14 -16.43 -13.15
CA ILE A 24 -12.40 -16.06 -12.49
C ILE A 24 -13.44 -15.81 -13.58
N SER A 25 -14.47 -16.66 -13.65
CA SER A 25 -15.57 -16.49 -14.59
C SER A 25 -16.60 -15.45 -14.13
N ASP A 26 -16.73 -15.26 -12.81
CA ASP A 26 -17.63 -14.28 -12.21
C ASP A 26 -16.90 -13.47 -11.12
N PRO A 27 -16.39 -12.27 -11.44
CA PRO A 27 -15.58 -11.49 -10.51
C PRO A 27 -16.40 -10.94 -9.34
N GLU A 28 -17.71 -10.72 -9.53
CA GLU A 28 -18.58 -10.22 -8.46
C GLU A 28 -18.82 -11.26 -7.38
N ALA A 29 -19.20 -12.50 -7.73
CA ALA A 29 -19.34 -13.57 -6.73
C ALA A 29 -18.01 -13.92 -6.06
N PHE A 30 -16.90 -13.84 -6.81
CA PHE A 30 -15.56 -14.04 -6.23
C PHE A 30 -15.27 -12.99 -5.16
N LEU A 31 -15.42 -11.69 -5.49
CA LEU A 31 -15.24 -10.60 -4.53
C LEU A 31 -16.19 -10.74 -3.33
N GLN A 32 -17.48 -11.00 -3.58
CA GLN A 32 -18.44 -11.16 -2.49
C GLN A 32 -18.03 -12.26 -1.51
N THR A 33 -17.53 -13.39 -2.02
CA THR A 33 -17.04 -14.50 -1.19
C THR A 33 -15.77 -14.14 -0.45
N SER A 34 -14.79 -13.55 -1.15
CA SER A 34 -13.48 -13.19 -0.58
C SER A 34 -13.54 -12.07 0.46
N LEU A 35 -14.55 -11.20 0.39
CA LEU A 35 -14.70 -10.07 1.30
C LEU A 35 -15.63 -10.38 2.49
N LYS A 36 -16.40 -11.48 2.43
CA LYS A 36 -17.53 -11.76 3.32
C LYS A 36 -17.17 -11.77 4.82
N ASP A 37 -15.98 -12.24 5.16
CA ASP A 37 -15.50 -12.33 6.54
C ASP A 37 -14.92 -11.02 7.09
N GLY A 38 -14.80 -10.01 6.23
CA GLY A 38 -14.26 -8.69 6.54
C GLY A 38 -12.73 -8.64 6.68
N VAL A 39 -12.00 -9.76 6.65
CA VAL A 39 -10.55 -9.79 6.91
C VAL A 39 -9.79 -9.07 5.79
N VAL A 40 -10.14 -9.36 4.53
CA VAL A 40 -9.54 -8.69 3.36
C VAL A 40 -9.81 -7.19 3.38
N LEU A 41 -11.02 -6.78 3.80
CA LEU A 41 -11.37 -5.37 3.96
C LEU A 41 -10.54 -4.69 5.04
N CYS A 42 -10.37 -5.34 6.20
CA CYS A 42 -9.53 -4.80 7.26
C CYS A 42 -8.07 -4.64 6.82
N ARG A 43 -7.51 -5.66 6.15
CA ARG A 43 -6.15 -5.59 5.59
C ARG A 43 -6.02 -4.49 4.55
N LEU A 44 -7.03 -4.31 3.69
CA LEU A 44 -7.06 -3.22 2.73
C LEU A 44 -6.91 -1.86 3.42
N LEU A 45 -7.75 -1.58 4.41
CA LEU A 45 -7.68 -0.31 5.12
C LEU A 45 -6.34 -0.12 5.86
N GLU A 46 -5.79 -1.18 6.44
CA GLU A 46 -4.47 -1.11 7.09
C GLU A 46 -3.34 -0.79 6.09
N ARG A 47 -3.47 -1.22 4.83
CA ARG A 47 -2.55 -0.82 3.75
C ARG A 47 -2.73 0.64 3.32
N LEU A 48 -3.96 1.14 3.35
CA LEU A 48 -4.30 2.50 2.89
C LEU A 48 -4.06 3.56 3.96
N SER A 49 -4.28 3.23 5.23
CA SER A 49 -4.12 4.11 6.39
C SER A 49 -3.68 3.28 7.61
N PRO A 50 -2.37 3.03 7.77
CA PRO A 50 -1.84 2.23 8.87
C PRO A 50 -2.22 2.78 10.24
N GLY A 51 -2.54 1.89 11.19
CA GLY A 51 -2.90 2.27 12.56
C GLY A 51 -4.34 2.77 12.73
N SER A 52 -5.20 2.59 11.72
CA SER A 52 -6.61 3.02 11.79
C SER A 52 -7.52 2.01 12.49
N MET A 53 -7.04 0.79 12.73
CA MET A 53 -7.83 -0.31 13.30
C MET A 53 -7.40 -0.68 14.72
N ASP A 54 -8.38 -1.01 15.56
CA ASP A 54 -8.14 -1.43 16.94
C ASP A 54 -8.03 -2.96 17.07
N LYS A 55 -9.01 -3.68 16.49
CA LYS A 55 -9.11 -5.15 16.59
C LYS A 55 -9.64 -5.77 15.31
N ILE A 56 -8.93 -6.79 14.81
CA ILE A 56 -9.33 -7.60 13.66
C ILE A 56 -9.33 -9.08 14.06
N TYR A 57 -10.42 -9.78 13.79
CA TYR A 57 -10.48 -11.24 13.88
C TYR A 57 -9.88 -11.83 12.61
N GLN A 58 -8.63 -12.29 12.66
CA GLN A 58 -7.93 -12.87 11.50
C GLN A 58 -8.57 -14.19 11.03
N GLU A 59 -9.21 -14.91 11.95
CA GLU A 59 -9.90 -16.18 11.70
C GLU A 59 -11.30 -16.10 12.35
N PRO A 60 -12.24 -15.34 11.76
CA PRO A 60 -13.55 -15.14 12.36
C PRO A 60 -14.35 -16.46 12.35
N LYS A 61 -14.90 -16.83 13.50
CA LYS A 61 -15.57 -18.12 13.76
C LYS A 61 -17.09 -18.06 13.61
N ASN A 62 -17.65 -16.86 13.57
CA ASN A 62 -19.09 -16.62 13.53
C ASN A 62 -19.40 -15.28 12.88
N ASP A 63 -20.66 -15.10 12.50
CA ASP A 63 -21.17 -13.90 11.84
C ASP A 63 -20.94 -12.61 12.65
N GLY A 64 -20.91 -12.70 13.99
CA GLY A 64 -20.63 -11.56 14.86
C GLY A 64 -19.19 -11.04 14.72
N GLU A 65 -18.22 -11.95 14.56
CA GLU A 65 -16.81 -11.61 14.32
C GLU A 65 -16.62 -11.06 12.89
N CYS A 66 -17.26 -11.65 11.88
CA CYS A 66 -17.28 -11.12 10.51
C CYS A 66 -17.87 -9.71 10.47
N LEU A 67 -19.01 -9.49 11.13
CA LEU A 67 -19.66 -8.19 11.24
C LEU A 67 -18.76 -7.17 11.94
N SER A 68 -18.01 -7.59 12.96
CA SER A 68 -17.07 -6.72 13.68
C SER A 68 -15.94 -6.25 12.77
N ASN A 69 -15.36 -7.14 11.97
CA ASN A 69 -14.34 -6.79 10.98
C ASN A 69 -14.89 -5.80 9.95
N ILE A 70 -16.06 -6.07 9.37
CA ILE A 70 -16.69 -5.19 8.38
C ILE A 70 -16.95 -3.80 8.97
N LYS A 71 -17.43 -3.71 10.22
CA LYS A 71 -17.65 -2.44 10.90
C LYS A 71 -16.37 -1.65 11.14
N GLU A 72 -15.28 -2.30 11.53
CA GLU A 72 -13.98 -1.62 11.69
C GLU A 72 -13.47 -1.08 10.34
N PHE A 73 -13.66 -1.82 9.24
CA PHE A 73 -13.38 -1.31 7.91
C PHE A 73 -14.14 -0.03 7.59
N LEU A 74 -15.46 -0.04 7.78
CA LEU A 74 -16.31 1.11 7.49
C LEU A 74 -15.96 2.32 8.37
N LYS A 75 -15.66 2.10 9.65
CA LYS A 75 -15.23 3.14 10.58
C LYS A 75 -13.96 3.85 10.10
N GLY A 76 -12.92 3.12 9.71
CA GLY A 76 -11.69 3.76 9.22
C GLY A 76 -11.85 4.36 7.81
N CYS A 77 -12.83 3.91 7.01
CA CYS A 77 -13.14 4.51 5.72
C CYS A 77 -13.76 5.92 5.81
N THR A 78 -14.25 6.33 7.00
CA THR A 78 -14.85 7.67 7.20
C THR A 78 -13.91 8.82 6.82
N SER A 79 -12.60 8.65 7.00
CA SER A 79 -11.58 9.64 6.61
C SER A 79 -11.48 9.87 5.10
N PHE A 80 -11.88 8.89 4.28
CA PHE A 80 -11.75 8.94 2.82
C PHE A 80 -12.97 9.58 2.13
N ARG A 81 -14.03 9.92 2.89
CA ARG A 81 -15.25 10.58 2.40
C ARG A 81 -15.91 9.87 1.21
N VAL A 82 -15.82 8.55 1.17
CA VAL A 82 -16.52 7.72 0.18
C VAL A 82 -17.91 7.33 0.70
N GLU A 83 -18.85 7.09 -0.22
CA GLU A 83 -20.12 6.47 0.15
C GLU A 83 -19.86 5.05 0.65
N LEU A 84 -20.43 4.72 1.82
CA LEU A 84 -20.22 3.45 2.50
C LEU A 84 -21.46 2.55 2.36
N PHE A 85 -21.22 1.25 2.25
CA PHE A 85 -22.27 0.23 2.31
C PHE A 85 -22.62 -0.15 3.76
N GLU A 86 -23.74 -0.86 3.95
CA GLU A 86 -24.13 -1.38 5.25
C GLU A 86 -23.51 -2.77 5.51
N PRO A 87 -23.11 -3.12 6.74
CA PRO A 87 -22.52 -4.43 7.02
C PRO A 87 -23.36 -5.64 6.55
N SER A 88 -24.69 -5.50 6.59
CA SER A 88 -25.65 -6.49 6.10
C SER A 88 -25.58 -6.68 4.58
N ASP A 89 -25.26 -5.63 3.81
CA ASP A 89 -25.13 -5.71 2.35
C ASP A 89 -24.11 -6.76 1.93
N LEU A 90 -23.04 -6.93 2.72
CA LEU A 90 -21.96 -7.89 2.46
C LEU A 90 -22.19 -9.22 3.18
N LEU A 91 -22.47 -9.18 4.47
CA LEU A 91 -22.57 -10.39 5.28
C LEU A 91 -23.74 -11.28 4.85
N LEU A 92 -24.88 -10.66 4.55
CA LEU A 92 -26.09 -11.35 4.07
C LEU A 92 -26.21 -11.35 2.54
N GLY A 93 -25.31 -10.64 1.84
CA GLY A 93 -25.30 -10.57 0.37
C GLY A 93 -26.49 -9.80 -0.23
N LEU A 94 -26.95 -8.75 0.43
CA LEU A 94 -28.14 -8.00 0.00
C LEU A 94 -27.88 -7.07 -1.18
N ASN A 95 -26.75 -6.35 -1.19
CA ASN A 95 -26.48 -5.31 -2.19
C ASN A 95 -24.99 -5.23 -2.57
N PHE A 96 -24.52 -6.16 -3.40
CA PHE A 96 -23.13 -6.16 -3.87
C PHE A 96 -22.74 -4.88 -4.63
N SER A 97 -23.67 -4.28 -5.37
CA SER A 97 -23.43 -3.04 -6.13
C SER A 97 -22.91 -1.89 -5.26
N LYS A 98 -23.40 -1.75 -4.02
CA LYS A 98 -22.94 -0.71 -3.08
C LYS A 98 -21.51 -0.98 -2.61
N ILE A 99 -21.19 -2.25 -2.34
CA ILE A 99 -19.85 -2.68 -1.90
C ILE A 99 -18.84 -2.41 -3.01
N LEU A 100 -19.14 -2.82 -4.24
CA LEU A 100 -18.27 -2.57 -5.38
C LEU A 100 -18.08 -1.08 -5.64
N SER A 101 -19.15 -0.28 -5.59
CA SER A 101 -19.08 1.17 -5.74
C SER A 101 -18.17 1.82 -4.68
N SER A 102 -18.31 1.39 -3.42
CA SER A 102 -17.48 1.88 -2.30
C SER A 102 -15.99 1.58 -2.51
N LEU A 103 -15.65 0.35 -2.94
CA LEU A 103 -14.27 -0.05 -3.21
C LEU A 103 -13.67 0.69 -4.42
N VAL A 104 -14.45 0.89 -5.48
CA VAL A 104 -14.02 1.66 -6.66
C VAL A 104 -13.75 3.12 -6.28
N ALA A 105 -14.62 3.74 -5.47
CA ALA A 105 -14.41 5.09 -4.97
C ALA A 105 -13.16 5.18 -4.09
N LEU A 106 -12.95 4.21 -3.20
CA LEU A 106 -11.78 4.15 -2.33
C LEU A 106 -10.48 4.02 -3.12
N ASN A 107 -10.44 3.16 -4.15
CA ASN A 107 -9.30 3.05 -5.05
C ASN A 107 -8.98 4.39 -5.74
N LYS A 108 -10.00 5.09 -6.24
CA LYS A 108 -9.82 6.40 -6.89
C LYS A 108 -9.24 7.44 -5.94
N VAL A 109 -9.79 7.57 -4.73
CA VAL A 109 -9.31 8.55 -3.73
C VAL A 109 -7.87 8.25 -3.32
N THR A 110 -7.49 6.98 -3.24
CA THR A 110 -6.16 6.57 -2.77
C THR A 110 -5.09 6.56 -3.86
N ALA A 111 -5.49 6.43 -5.13
CA ALA A 111 -4.60 6.59 -6.27
C ALA A 111 -4.01 8.02 -6.35
N ASP A 112 -4.79 9.04 -6.02
CA ASP A 112 -4.35 10.45 -5.99
C ASP A 112 -3.34 10.73 -4.85
N ILE A 113 -3.39 9.94 -3.77
CA ILE A 113 -2.54 10.11 -2.59
C ILE A 113 -1.17 9.42 -2.79
N GLY A 114 -1.01 8.58 -3.82
CA GLY A 114 0.27 7.92 -4.13
C GLY A 114 0.59 6.70 -3.24
N VAL A 115 -0.41 6.11 -2.58
CA VAL A 115 -0.23 4.96 -1.64
C VAL A 115 0.19 3.65 -2.34
N GLY A 116 0.40 3.69 -3.66
CA GLY A 116 0.80 2.54 -4.45
C GLY A 116 2.12 2.75 -5.20
N SER A 117 3.27 2.53 -4.54
CA SER A 117 4.41 1.75 -5.08
C SER A 117 5.74 2.07 -4.38
N ASP A 118 5.96 1.53 -3.18
CA ASP A 118 7.31 1.50 -2.58
C ASP A 118 7.72 0.09 -2.12
N SER A 119 7.70 -0.93 -3.00
CA SER A 119 8.71 -2.00 -2.97
C SER A 119 8.44 -3.09 -4.02
N VAL A 120 9.10 -3.01 -5.17
CA VAL A 120 9.95 -4.10 -5.67
C VAL A 120 11.08 -3.41 -6.42
N CYS A 121 12.26 -3.29 -5.79
CA CYS A 121 13.49 -3.09 -6.52
C CYS A 121 13.76 -4.36 -7.34
N ALA A 122 13.07 -4.52 -8.46
CA ALA A 122 13.57 -5.34 -9.54
C ALA A 122 14.81 -4.61 -10.05
N ARG A 123 15.98 -4.98 -9.52
CA ARG A 123 17.24 -4.77 -10.23
C ARG A 123 17.13 -5.58 -11.52
N HIS A 124 16.48 -5.00 -12.52
CA HIS A 124 16.78 -5.37 -13.89
C HIS A 124 18.16 -4.81 -14.16
N SER A 125 19.16 -5.69 -14.01
CA SER A 125 20.45 -5.54 -14.64
C SER A 125 20.20 -5.48 -16.15
N SER A 126 20.11 -4.28 -16.70
CA SER A 126 20.20 -4.05 -18.13
C SER A 126 21.10 -2.85 -18.38
N ALA A 127 22.36 -3.19 -18.63
CA ALA A 127 23.34 -2.29 -19.20
C ALA A 127 22.75 -1.57 -20.43
N HIS A 128 22.71 -0.25 -20.39
CA HIS A 128 22.71 0.56 -21.61
C HIS A 128 23.75 1.67 -21.47
N ARG A 129 24.63 1.66 -22.46
CA ARG A 129 25.86 2.44 -22.54
C ARG A 129 25.56 3.92 -22.66
N ILE A 130 26.20 4.73 -21.84
CA ILE A 130 26.42 6.14 -22.19
C ILE A 130 27.80 6.20 -22.85
N LYS A 131 27.82 6.55 -24.14
CA LYS A 131 29.05 6.88 -24.87
C LYS A 131 29.59 8.18 -24.31
N SER A 132 30.68 8.07 -23.57
CA SER A 132 31.49 9.19 -23.12
C SER A 132 32.02 10.00 -24.32
N PHE A 133 31.97 11.31 -24.17
CA PHE A 133 32.67 12.26 -25.04
C PHE A 133 34.13 12.37 -24.57
N GLU A 134 35.06 11.99 -25.46
CA GLU A 134 36.48 12.39 -25.43
C GLU A 134 36.56 13.82 -26.00
N SER A 135 37.43 14.76 -25.64
CA SER A 135 38.78 14.80 -25.05
C SER A 135 38.95 16.26 -24.54
N LEU A 136 39.82 16.65 -23.61
CA LEU A 136 41.25 16.86 -23.85
C LEU A 136 41.97 17.34 -22.56
N ALA A 137 43.14 16.75 -22.34
CA ALA A 137 44.36 17.23 -21.66
C ALA A 137 44.28 17.94 -20.28
N SER A 138 45.00 17.38 -19.30
CA SER A 138 46.42 17.73 -19.10
C SER A 138 47.04 16.85 -18.02
N GLN A 139 48.23 16.31 -18.33
CA GLN A 139 49.08 15.57 -17.41
C GLN A 139 49.74 16.52 -16.40
N SER A 140 49.85 16.10 -15.14
CA SER A 140 51.08 16.30 -14.36
C SER A 140 51.12 15.41 -13.12
N SER A 141 52.26 14.72 -13.02
CA SER A 141 52.82 13.92 -11.95
C SER A 141 53.07 14.66 -10.63
N LEU A 142 53.47 13.88 -9.60
CA LEU A 142 53.99 14.25 -8.25
C LEU A 142 52.85 14.52 -7.25
N GLY A 143 52.82 14.00 -6.03
CA GLY A 143 53.82 13.40 -5.15
C GLY A 143 53.52 13.90 -3.71
N ARG A 144 53.67 13.03 -2.70
CA ARG A 144 53.76 13.33 -1.25
C ARG A 144 52.53 13.99 -0.57
N SER A 145 51.85 13.31 0.35
CA SER A 145 52.16 13.13 1.78
C SER A 145 51.67 14.27 2.71
N SER A 146 51.05 13.84 3.81
CA SER A 146 50.99 14.47 5.16
C SER A 146 49.80 15.37 5.56
N LYS A 147 48.93 14.74 6.38
CA LYS A 147 48.51 15.08 7.75
C LYS A 147 47.92 16.47 8.11
N LEU A 148 46.88 16.35 8.95
CA LEU A 148 46.47 17.21 10.08
C LEU A 148 45.63 18.46 9.73
N LEU A 149 44.38 18.51 10.22
CA LEU A 149 44.09 19.22 11.47
C LEU A 149 42.65 18.97 11.93
N GLN A 150 42.53 18.80 13.24
CA GLN A 150 41.36 18.43 14.01
C GLN A 150 40.83 19.72 14.65
N ASN A 151 39.58 20.10 14.36
CA ASN A 151 38.98 21.30 14.95
C ASN A 151 37.73 20.91 15.74
N GLN A 152 37.93 20.65 17.03
CA GLN A 152 36.89 20.53 18.04
C GLN A 152 36.94 21.80 18.89
N PHE A 153 35.91 22.66 18.78
CA PHE A 153 35.73 23.78 19.72
C PHE A 153 34.57 23.44 20.66
N ARG A 154 34.90 23.23 21.94
CA ARG A 154 33.96 23.27 23.07
C ARG A 154 34.37 24.41 24.01
N SER A 155 33.37 25.18 24.39
CA SER A 155 33.36 26.30 25.34
C SER A 155 33.53 25.82 26.79
N LEU A 156 34.21 26.59 27.68
CA LEU A 156 33.75 26.96 29.03
C LEU A 156 34.75 27.87 29.81
N VAL A 157 34.34 29.14 30.07
CA VAL A 157 34.12 29.80 31.38
C VAL A 157 35.25 30.16 32.40
N ARG A 158 35.05 31.36 32.98
CA ARG A 158 35.47 31.99 34.28
C ARG A 158 36.85 32.68 34.33
N HIS A 159 36.88 34.01 34.49
CA HIS A 159 36.93 34.81 35.75
C HIS A 159 38.13 34.40 36.63
N THR A 160 39.04 35.28 37.01
CA THR A 160 38.86 36.61 37.64
C THR A 160 39.89 37.64 37.22
#